data_AF-A0A2V6M5W5-F1
#
_entry.id   AF-A0A2V6M5W5-F1
#
_cell.length_a   1.000
_cell.length_b   1.000
_cell.length_c   1.000
_cell.angle_alpha   90.00
_cell.angle_beta   90.00
_cell.angle_gamma   90.00
#
_symmetry.space_group_name_H-M   'P 1'
#
loop_
_entity.id
_entity.type
_entity.pdbx_description
1 polymer ?
#
loop_
_entity_poly.entity_id
_entity_poly.type
_entity_poly.pdbx_seq_one_letter_code
_entity_poly.pdbx_strand_id
1 'polypeptide(L)'
;MDESKLIEITRPGDGQSLCRTCYWAHAQKGFRESQEAIFCMFGPMRNVPFRVRDCTDYMNRTLPTRDQMEKIALIIPTEPVRKKLGFSGVGFSNRSEEEDLIASME
;
A
#
# COMPACT_ATOMS: atom_id res chain seq x y z
N MET A 1 -7.94 34.56 14.68
CA MET A 1 -7.63 33.59 13.61
C MET A 1 -8.56 33.94 12.47
N ASP A 2 -8.01 34.59 11.44
CA ASP A 2 -8.80 35.26 10.39
C ASP A 2 -9.37 34.26 9.38
N GLU A 3 -10.69 34.16 9.31
CA GLU A 3 -11.43 33.32 8.35
C GLU A 3 -11.16 33.72 6.89
N SER A 4 -10.80 34.98 6.65
CA SER A 4 -10.48 35.51 5.32
C SER A 4 -9.30 34.80 4.65
N LYS A 5 -8.32 34.32 5.44
CA LYS A 5 -7.15 33.60 4.93
C LYS A 5 -7.45 32.15 4.56
N LEU A 6 -8.50 31.57 5.13
CA LEU A 6 -9.01 30.22 4.82
C LEU A 6 -9.77 30.20 3.48
N ILE A 7 -10.45 31.31 3.17
CA ILE A 7 -11.23 31.47 1.92
C ILE A 7 -10.32 31.62 0.70
N GLU A 8 -9.12 32.20 0.84
CA GLU A 8 -8.16 32.29 -0.28
C GLU A 8 -7.59 30.93 -0.72
N ILE A 9 -7.37 29.98 0.21
CA ILE A 9 -6.94 28.60 -0.12
C ILE A 9 -8.00 27.86 -0.96
N THR A 10 -9.27 28.27 -0.84
CA THR A 10 -10.43 27.63 -1.45
C THR A 10 -11.00 28.38 -2.65
N ARG A 11 -10.36 29.44 -3.13
CA ARG A 11 -10.70 30.01 -4.45
C ARG A 11 -9.79 29.36 -5.49
N PRO A 12 -10.33 28.57 -6.43
CA PRO A 12 -9.54 28.12 -7.56
C PRO A 12 -9.08 29.35 -8.34
N GLY A 13 -7.82 29.35 -8.79
CA GLY A 13 -7.40 30.28 -9.83
C GLY A 13 -8.31 30.16 -11.06
N ASP A 14 -8.42 31.27 -11.81
CA ASP A 14 -9.38 31.46 -12.89
C ASP A 14 -9.61 30.20 -13.74
N GLY A 15 -10.80 29.61 -13.61
CA GLY A 15 -11.32 28.55 -14.49
C GLY A 15 -11.32 27.11 -13.97
N GLN A 16 -10.76 26.81 -12.79
CA GLN A 16 -10.79 25.44 -12.25
C GLN A 16 -11.98 25.18 -11.32
N SER A 17 -12.58 23.99 -11.37
CA SER A 17 -13.67 23.62 -10.45
C SER A 17 -13.12 23.21 -9.07
N LEU A 18 -13.68 23.75 -7.98
CA LEU A 18 -13.36 23.33 -6.61
C LEU A 18 -13.56 21.83 -6.35
N CYS A 19 -14.48 21.21 -7.08
CA CYS A 19 -14.79 19.80 -6.94
C CYS A 19 -13.60 18.89 -7.28
N ARG A 20 -12.56 19.39 -7.96
CA ARG A 20 -11.33 18.61 -8.21
C ARG A 20 -10.51 18.36 -6.95
N THR A 21 -10.58 19.26 -5.98
CA THR A 21 -9.84 19.18 -4.72
C THR A 21 -10.74 18.98 -3.51
N CYS A 22 -12.06 18.92 -3.73
CA CYS A 22 -13.03 18.68 -2.68
C CYS A 22 -12.91 17.26 -2.13
N TYR A 23 -12.79 17.15 -0.81
CA TYR A 23 -12.76 15.86 -0.11
C TYR A 23 -14.02 15.01 -0.35
N TRP A 24 -15.17 15.67 -0.52
CA TRP A 24 -16.48 15.02 -0.71
C TRP A 24 -16.86 14.82 -2.18
N ALA A 25 -15.94 15.07 -3.11
CA ALA A 25 -16.19 14.88 -4.52
C ALA A 25 -15.75 13.48 -4.99
N HIS A 26 -16.62 12.84 -5.77
CA HIS A 26 -16.28 11.64 -6.52
C HIS A 26 -15.80 12.00 -7.90
N ALA A 27 -14.54 11.72 -8.17
CA ALA A 27 -13.95 11.91 -9.49
C ALA A 27 -13.67 10.56 -10.13
N GLN A 28 -14.10 10.41 -11.38
CA GLN A 28 -13.81 9.27 -12.23
C GLN A 28 -13.18 9.80 -13.52
N LYS A 29 -11.96 9.35 -13.80
CA LYS A 29 -11.18 9.73 -14.99
C LYS A 29 -10.92 8.52 -15.85
N GLY A 30 -11.20 8.65 -17.13
CA GLY A 30 -10.91 7.65 -18.14
C GLY A 30 -9.50 7.78 -18.70
N PHE A 31 -9.26 7.15 -19.85
CA PHE A 31 -7.96 7.22 -20.52
C PHE A 31 -7.83 8.43 -21.44
N ARG A 32 -8.96 9.01 -21.86
CA ARG A 32 -9.02 10.20 -22.70
C ARG A 32 -9.30 11.42 -21.83
N GLU A 33 -8.80 12.59 -22.24
CA GLU A 33 -9.03 13.85 -21.52
C GLU A 33 -10.51 14.24 -21.47
N SER A 34 -11.31 13.85 -22.47
CA SER A 34 -12.76 14.08 -22.47
C SER A 34 -13.54 13.17 -21.52
N GLN A 35 -12.89 12.18 -20.91
CA GLN A 35 -13.51 11.23 -19.99
C GLN A 35 -13.20 11.65 -18.55
N GLU A 36 -13.88 12.69 -18.08
CA GLU A 36 -13.85 13.11 -16.68
C GLU A 36 -15.28 13.32 -16.20
N ALA A 37 -15.63 12.68 -15.08
CA ALA A 37 -16.89 12.89 -14.39
C ALA A 37 -16.59 13.21 -12.92
N ILE A 38 -17.05 14.37 -12.45
CA ILE A 38 -16.88 14.80 -11.07
C ILE A 38 -18.26 15.10 -10.48
N PHE A 39 -18.56 14.47 -9.34
CA PHE A 39 -19.81 14.66 -8.63
C PHE A 39 -19.52 15.17 -7.22
N CYS A 40 -20.04 16.36 -6.92
CA CYS A 40 -20.03 16.88 -5.56
C CYS A 40 -21.16 16.18 -4.79
N MET A 41 -20.83 15.51 -3.68
CA MET A 41 -21.72 14.66 -2.85
C MET A 41 -21.81 13.19 -3.31
N PHE A 42 -21.80 12.28 -2.33
CA PHE A 42 -22.20 10.88 -2.52
C PHE A 42 -23.68 10.81 -2.90
N GLY A 43 -23.95 10.51 -4.17
CA GLY A 43 -25.29 10.28 -4.70
C GLY A 43 -25.60 8.80 -4.89
N PRO A 44 -26.75 8.47 -5.52
CA PRO A 44 -27.05 7.09 -5.91
C PRO A 44 -25.97 6.55 -6.86
N MET A 45 -25.76 5.23 -6.85
CA MET A 45 -24.83 4.57 -7.78
C MET A 45 -25.16 4.96 -9.22
N ARG A 46 -24.14 5.43 -9.95
CA ARG A 46 -24.25 5.85 -11.35
C ARG A 46 -23.42 4.91 -12.21
N ASN A 47 -23.94 4.61 -13.40
CA ASN A 47 -23.19 3.85 -14.38
C ASN A 47 -22.04 4.69 -14.92
N VAL A 48 -20.83 4.10 -14.94
CA VAL A 48 -19.67 4.75 -15.53
C VAL A 48 -19.64 4.42 -17.02
N PRO A 49 -19.79 5.40 -17.93
CA PRO A 49 -19.96 5.12 -19.36
C PRO A 49 -18.65 4.79 -20.07
N PHE A 50 -17.51 4.89 -19.39
CA PHE A 50 -16.18 4.68 -19.96
C PHE A 50 -15.31 3.80 -19.06
N ARG A 51 -14.22 3.28 -19.63
CA ARG A 51 -13.20 2.58 -18.87
C ARG A 51 -12.45 3.57 -17.99
N VAL A 52 -12.52 3.35 -16.69
CA VAL A 52 -11.90 4.20 -15.66
C VAL A 52 -10.42 3.85 -15.53
N ARG A 53 -9.58 4.87 -15.53
CA ARG A 53 -8.16 4.80 -15.17
C ARG A 53 -7.97 5.15 -13.70
N ASP A 54 -8.52 6.29 -13.28
CA ASP A 54 -8.41 6.79 -11.90
C ASP A 54 -9.80 7.05 -11.32
N CYS A 55 -10.03 6.60 -10.09
CA CYS A 55 -11.27 6.84 -9.36
C CYS A 55 -10.98 7.04 -7.87
N THR A 56 -11.66 8.00 -7.26
CA THR A 56 -11.53 8.28 -5.82
C THR A 56 -12.09 7.15 -4.95
N ASP A 57 -13.07 6.38 -5.44
CA ASP A 57 -13.66 5.22 -4.75
C ASP A 57 -12.96 3.89 -5.05
N TYR A 58 -11.90 3.89 -5.85
CA TYR A 58 -11.32 2.63 -6.29
C TYR A 58 -10.75 1.84 -5.12
N MET A 59 -11.39 0.71 -4.81
CA MET A 59 -10.84 -0.31 -3.92
C MET A 59 -10.42 -1.53 -4.74
N ASN A 60 -9.14 -1.86 -4.70
CA ASN A 60 -8.63 -3.00 -5.42
C ASN A 60 -9.06 -4.32 -4.75
N ARG A 61 -9.97 -5.06 -5.38
CA ARG A 61 -10.44 -6.36 -4.86
C ARG A 61 -9.36 -7.44 -4.84
N THR A 62 -8.28 -7.29 -5.61
CA THR A 62 -7.20 -8.29 -5.63
C THR A 62 -6.25 -8.14 -4.45
N LEU A 63 -6.34 -7.02 -3.72
CA LEU A 63 -5.55 -6.80 -2.52
C LEU A 63 -6.43 -7.08 -1.29
N PRO A 64 -5.91 -7.82 -0.31
CA PRO A 64 -6.62 -8.02 0.94
C PRO A 64 -6.75 -6.70 1.69
N THR A 65 -7.90 -6.50 2.33
CA THR A 65 -8.08 -5.42 3.29
C THR A 65 -7.21 -5.64 4.51
N ARG A 66 -6.98 -4.60 5.31
CA ARG A 66 -6.22 -4.70 6.56
C ARG A 66 -6.77 -5.79 7.48
N ASP A 67 -8.09 -5.84 7.68
CA ASP A 67 -8.76 -6.85 8.51
C ASP A 67 -8.53 -8.28 7.97
N GLN A 68 -8.54 -8.45 6.64
CA GLN A 68 -8.21 -9.73 6.03
C GLN A 68 -6.73 -10.10 6.22
N MET A 69 -5.81 -9.13 6.15
CA MET A 69 -4.40 -9.36 6.43
C MET A 69 -4.15 -9.74 7.90
N GLU A 70 -4.83 -9.08 8.84
CA GLU A 70 -4.72 -9.39 10.27
C GLU A 70 -5.16 -10.85 10.57
N LYS A 71 -6.18 -11.36 9.87
CA LYS A 71 -6.64 -12.75 10.00
C LYS A 71 -5.65 -13.79 9.49
N ILE A 72 -4.79 -13.46 8.54
CA ILE A 72 -3.79 -14.37 7.96
C ILE A 72 -2.36 -14.08 8.47
N ALA A 73 -2.20 -13.10 9.37
CA ALA A 73 -0.89 -12.70 9.86
C ALA A 73 -0.29 -13.77 10.79
N LEU A 74 0.96 -14.14 10.52
CA LEU A 74 1.77 -14.93 11.45
C LEU A 74 2.29 -14.01 12.56
N ILE A 75 1.69 -14.10 13.75
CA ILE A 75 2.11 -13.33 14.92
C ILE A 75 3.38 -13.98 15.49
N ILE A 76 4.53 -13.32 15.30
CA ILE A 76 5.82 -13.76 15.87
C ILE A 76 6.01 -13.08 17.24
N PRO A 77 5.88 -13.79 18.36
CA PRO A 77 6.13 -13.21 19.67
C PRO A 77 7.62 -12.86 19.80
N THR A 78 7.92 -11.63 20.18
CA THR A 78 9.28 -11.09 20.37
C THR A 78 9.77 -11.20 21.82
N GLU A 79 8.97 -11.78 22.73
CA GLU A 79 9.40 -11.99 24.11
C GLU A 79 10.68 -12.85 24.17
N PRO A 80 11.64 -12.47 25.04
CA PRO A 80 12.94 -13.12 25.14
C PRO A 80 12.85 -14.41 25.96
N VAL A 81 12.11 -15.41 25.49
CA VAL A 81 12.20 -16.79 25.99
C VAL A 81 12.38 -17.75 24.82
N ARG A 82 13.32 -17.43 23.93
CA ARG A 82 13.72 -18.35 22.87
C ARG A 82 14.90 -19.18 23.36
N LYS A 83 14.68 -20.48 23.63
CA LYS A 83 15.73 -21.49 23.42
C LYS A 83 16.34 -21.22 22.05
N LYS A 84 17.67 -21.34 21.90
CA LYS A 84 18.38 -21.15 20.62
C LYS A 84 17.75 -22.04 19.54
N LEU A 85 16.79 -21.49 18.79
CA LEU A 85 16.20 -22.09 17.61
C LEU A 85 16.88 -21.41 16.42
N GLY A 86 18.00 -21.99 16.02
CA GLY A 86 18.63 -21.75 14.73
C GLY A 86 18.65 -23.06 13.94
N PHE A 87 18.94 -22.99 12.65
CA PHE A 87 19.31 -24.17 11.89
C PHE A 87 20.62 -24.75 12.47
N SER A 88 20.50 -25.81 13.26
CA SER A 88 21.65 -26.64 13.61
C SER A 88 21.92 -27.61 12.45
N GLY A 89 22.60 -27.13 11.41
CA GLY A 89 23.13 -28.02 10.37
C GLY A 89 23.18 -27.44 8.97
N VAL A 90 24.41 -27.33 8.47
CA VAL A 90 24.85 -27.36 7.06
C VAL A 90 24.53 -26.13 6.20
N GLY A 91 25.54 -25.27 6.07
CA GLY A 91 25.62 -24.14 5.13
C GLY A 91 26.02 -22.87 5.90
N PHE A 92 27.30 -22.56 6.09
CA PHE A 92 28.36 -22.42 5.11
C PHE A 92 29.64 -23.10 5.60
N SER A 93 30.13 -24.09 4.85
CA SER A 93 31.47 -24.65 5.07
C SER A 93 32.49 -23.63 4.58
N ASN A 94 33.14 -22.91 5.49
CA ASN A 94 34.43 -22.30 5.17
C ASN A 94 35.44 -23.44 5.17
N ARG A 95 35.83 -23.82 3.97
CA ARG A 95 36.87 -24.77 3.66
C ARG A 95 38.21 -24.21 4.15
N SER A 96 38.72 -24.74 5.25
CA SER A 96 40.16 -24.91 5.44
C SER A 96 40.39 -26.41 5.53
N GLU A 97 40.60 -27.01 4.36
CA GLU A 97 41.20 -28.34 4.22
C GLU A 97 42.62 -28.27 4.79
N GLU A 98 43.14 -29.44 5.22
CA GLU A 98 44.48 -29.67 5.74
C GLU A 98 44.64 -29.37 7.23
N GLU A 99 44.25 -30.32 8.10
CA GLU A 99 45.09 -30.65 9.28
C GLU A 99 44.61 -31.85 10.12
N ASP A 100 43.63 -32.64 9.69
CA ASP A 100 43.34 -33.90 10.36
C ASP A 100 43.39 -35.09 9.39
N LEU A 101 44.24 -36.06 9.75
CA LEU A 101 44.30 -37.47 9.31
C LEU A 101 45.26 -37.77 8.14
N ILE A 102 46.50 -38.19 8.44
CA ILE A 102 47.09 -39.51 8.09
C ILE A 102 48.60 -39.45 8.46
N ALA A 103 48.89 -39.74 9.72
CA ALA A 103 50.12 -40.41 10.17
C ALA A 103 49.77 -41.03 11.53
N SER A 104 48.80 -41.95 11.53
CA SER A 104 49.10 -43.37 11.72
C SER A 104 49.38 -43.67 13.20
N MET A 105 48.32 -44.10 13.88
CA MET A 105 48.44 -45.12 14.91
C MET A 105 49.27 -46.28 14.37
N GLU A 106 50.51 -46.38 14.85
CA GLU A 106 51.13 -47.60 15.39
C GLU A 106 51.89 -47.22 16.67
#